data_AF-A0A3M1BJS4-F1
#
_entry.id   AF-A0A3M1BJS4-F1
#
_cell.length_a   1.000
_cell.length_b   1.000
_cell.length_c   1.000
_cell.angle_alpha   90.00
_cell.angle_beta   90.00
_cell.angle_gamma   90.00
#
_symmetry.space_group_name_H-M   'P 1'
#
loop_
_entity.id
_entity.type
_entity.pdbx_description
1 polymer ?
#
loop_
_entity_poly.entity_id
_entity_poly.type
_entity_poly.pdbx_seq_one_letter_code
_entity_poly.pdbx_strand_id
1 'polypeptide(L)' 'MSTRTEYESFLVRLWRAPAVERQWLAQAEHIPSGEKHYFSSLEELFAFIRRLVEDDDAGEEASEREP' A
#
# COMPACT_ATOMS: atom_id res chain seq x y z
N MET A 1 -25.13 10.23 -5.08
CA MET A 1 -23.66 10.30 -5.03
C MET A 1 -23.20 8.92 -4.59
N SER A 2 -22.56 8.14 -5.47
CA SER A 2 -22.07 6.82 -5.09
C SER A 2 -20.89 7.03 -4.14
N THR A 3 -21.12 6.76 -2.85
CA THR A 3 -20.10 6.49 -1.85
C THR A 3 -19.34 5.25 -2.30
N ARG A 4 -18.41 5.42 -3.23
CA ARG A 4 -17.59 4.32 -3.71
C ARG A 4 -16.51 4.16 -2.66
N THR A 5 -16.68 3.19 -1.77
CA THR A 5 -15.55 2.65 -1.00
C THR A 5 -14.41 2.39 -1.98
N GLU A 6 -13.31 3.13 -1.85
CA GLU A 6 -12.11 2.93 -2.66
C GLU A 6 -11.52 1.57 -2.25
N TYR A 7 -11.94 0.53 -2.96
CA TYR A 7 -11.50 -0.83 -2.69
C TYR A 7 -10.13 -1.03 -3.32
N GLU A 8 -9.10 -0.90 -2.50
CA GLU A 8 -7.73 -1.22 -2.85
C GLU A 8 -7.42 -2.69 -2.52
N SER A 9 -6.82 -3.42 -3.47
CA SER A 9 -6.49 -4.84 -3.27
C SER A 9 -5.11 -5.19 -3.81
N PHE A 10 -4.34 -5.91 -2.99
CA PHE A 10 -2.96 -6.25 -3.28
C PHE A 10 -2.71 -7.75 -3.11
N LEU A 11 -1.89 -8.31 -4.00
CA LEU A 11 -1.23 -9.60 -3.77
C LEU A 11 0.17 -9.34 -3.19
N VAL A 12 0.36 -9.77 -1.94
CA VAL A 12 1.64 -9.65 -1.24
C VAL A 12 2.41 -10.97 -1.33
N ARG A 13 3.68 -10.88 -1.75
CA ARG A 13 4.61 -12.00 -1.78
C ARG A 13 5.77 -11.69 -0.83
N LEU A 14 6.16 -12.68 -0.03
CA LEU A 14 7.26 -12.60 0.93
C LEU A 14 8.25 -13.72 0.66
N TRP A 15 9.54 -13.41 0.68
CA TRP A 15 10.60 -14.42 0.56
C TRP A 15 11.85 -14.00 1.31
N ARG A 16 12.71 -14.96 1.64
CA ARG A 16 14.01 -14.70 2.25
C ARG A 16 15.05 -14.49 1.15
N ALA A 17 15.90 -13.47 1.29
CA ALA A 17 17.04 -13.31 0.41
C ALA A 17 18.00 -14.51 0.57
N PRO A 18 18.63 -14.99 -0.52
CA PRO A 18 19.59 -16.09 -0.46
C PRO A 18 20.92 -15.74 0.23
N ALA A 19 21.13 -14.46 0.56
CA ALA A 19 22.36 -13.97 1.18
C ALA A 19 22.44 -14.25 2.70
N VAL A 20 23.64 -14.09 3.25
CA VAL A 20 24.04 -14.37 4.64
C VAL A 20 23.10 -13.73 5.67
N GLU A 21 22.56 -12.56 5.36
CA GLU A 21 21.72 -11.76 6.27
C GLU A 21 20.29 -12.30 6.40
N ARG A 22 19.88 -13.26 5.55
CA ARG A 22 18.52 -13.85 5.53
C ARG A 22 17.42 -12.78 5.62
N GLN A 23 17.58 -11.61 5.02
CA GLN A 23 16.58 -10.55 5.11
C GLN A 23 15.26 -10.97 4.45
N TRP A 24 14.14 -10.46 4.99
CA TRP A 24 12.84 -10.61 4.33
C TRP A 24 12.73 -9.59 3.21
N LEU A 25 12.43 -10.06 2.02
CA LEU A 25 12.07 -9.27 0.86
C LEU A 25 10.57 -9.38 0.64
N ALA A 26 9.98 -8.33 0.10
CA ALA A 26 8.56 -8.30 -0.20
C ALA A 26 8.27 -7.70 -1.57
N GLN A 27 7.14 -8.09 -2.14
CA GLN A 27 6.53 -7.44 -3.28
C GLN A 27 5.04 -7.26 -2.99
N ALA A 28 4.51 -6.08 -3.32
CA ALA A 28 3.09 -5.84 -3.41
C ALA A 28 2.72 -5.62 -4.87
N GLU A 29 1.75 -6.38 -5.36
CA GLU A 29 1.15 -6.22 -6.68
C GLU A 29 -0.27 -5.66 -6.52
N HIS A 30 -0.51 -4.45 -7.01
CA HIS A 30 -1.83 -3.84 -7.04
C HIS A 30 -2.70 -4.59 -8.06
N ILE A 31 -3.80 -5.20 -7.61
CA ILE A 31 -4.61 -6.11 -8.45
C ILE A 31 -5.31 -5.37 -9.60
N PRO A 32 -6.03 -4.25 -9.37
CA PRO A 32 -6.63 -3.45 -10.44
C PRO A 32 -5.66 -2.98 -11.52
N SER A 33 -4.50 -2.41 -11.14
CA SER A 33 -3.57 -1.79 -12.10
C SER A 33 -2.48 -2.74 -12.62
N GLY A 34 -2.18 -3.80 -11.89
CA GLY A 34 -1.02 -4.67 -12.10
C GLY A 34 0.32 -4.04 -11.68
N GLU A 35 0.32 -2.86 -11.06
CA GLU A 35 1.54 -2.19 -10.60
C GLU A 35 2.25 -3.00 -9.51
N LYS A 36 3.59 -3.05 -9.56
CA LYS A 36 4.42 -3.85 -8.66
C LYS A 36 5.41 -2.98 -7.91
N HIS A 37 5.36 -3.04 -6.60
CA HIS A 37 6.32 -2.43 -5.70
C HIS A 37 7.15 -3.51 -5.02
N TYR A 38 8.45 -3.27 -4.89
CA TYR A 38 9.41 -4.19 -4.27
C TYR A 38 10.02 -3.52 -3.04
N PHE A 39 10.19 -4.29 -1.98
CA PHE A 39 10.66 -3.82 -0.69
C PHE A 39 11.80 -4.69 -0.18
N SER A 40 12.78 -4.04 0.45
CA SER A 40 13.96 -4.66 1.04
C SER A 40 13.74 -5.10 2.49
N SER A 41 12.63 -4.68 3.10
CA SER A 41 12.22 -5.00 4.46
C SER A 41 10.69 -5.04 4.61
N LEU A 42 10.20 -5.61 5.72
CA LEU A 42 8.77 -5.61 6.03
C LEU A 42 8.29 -4.23 6.48
N GLU A 43 9.17 -3.46 7.12
CA GLU A 43 8.95 -2.10 7.58
C GLU A 43 8.60 -1.18 6.41
N GLU A 44 9.34 -1.28 5.30
CA GLU A 44 9.05 -0.53 4.06
C GLU A 44 7.69 -0.91 3.46
N LEU A 45 7.36 -2.21 3.41
CA LEU A 45 6.05 -2.67 2.93
C LEU A 45 4.90 -2.08 3.78
N PHE A 46 5.02 -2.13 5.12
CA PHE A 46 3.97 -1.61 5.99
C PHE A 46 3.88 -0.08 5.93
N ALA A 47 4.99 0.63 5.78
CA ALA A 47 4.97 2.07 5.57
C ALA A 47 4.22 2.45 4.29
N PHE A 48 4.43 1.70 3.20
CA PHE A 48 3.68 1.85 1.95
C PHE A 48 2.18 1.63 2.14
N ILE A 49 1.78 0.53 2.78
CA ILE A 49 0.34 0.23 3.00
C ILE A 49 -0.32 1.29 3.87
N ARG A 50 0.33 1.76 4.94
CA ARG A 50 -0.23 2.81 5.81
C ARG A 50 -0.46 4.10 5.04
N ARG A 51 0.51 4.51 4.23
CA ARG A 51 0.41 5.73 3.43
C ARG A 51 -0.76 5.68 2.44
N LEU A 52 -1.00 4.52 1.82
CA LEU A 52 -2.15 4.34 0.93
C LEU A 52 -3.49 4.55 1.63
N VAL A 53 -3.61 4.12 2.89
CA VAL A 53 -4.83 4.30 3.69
C VAL A 53 -4.95 5.75 4.17
N GLU A 54 -3.85 6.38 4.59
CA GLU A 54 -3.84 7.76 5.07
C GLU A 54 -4.08 8.79 3.94
N ASP A 55 -3.57 8.54 2.73
CA ASP A 55 -3.77 9.41 1.57
C ASP A 55 -5.26 9.39 1.09
N ASP A 56 -6.02 8.34 1.41
CA ASP A 56 -7.47 8.25 1.12
C ASP A 56 -8.30 9.09 2.11
N ASP A 57 -7.96 9.05 3.41
CA ASP A 57 -8.64 9.83 4.47
C ASP A 57 -8.49 11.35 4.28
N ALA A 58 -7.38 11.82 3.68
CA ALA A 58 -7.12 13.24 3.44
C ALA A 58 -8.02 13.88 2.36
N GLY A 59 -8.72 13.07 1.55
CA GLY A 59 -9.65 13.51 0.52
C GLY A 59 -11.02 13.95 1.04
N GLU A 60 -11.43 13.52 2.23
CA GLU A 60 -12.77 13.78 2.78
C GLU A 60 -12.85 15.09 3.59
N GLU A 61 -11.79 15.50 4.28
CA GLU A 61 -11.83 16.69 5.16
C GLU A 61 -11.85 18.04 4.43
N ALA A 62 -11.50 18.09 3.14
CA ALA A 62 -11.45 19.33 2.37
C ALA A 62 -12.82 19.80 1.85
N SER A 63 -13.87 18.96 1.91
CA SER A 63 -15.18 19.26 1.32
C SER A 63 -16.21 19.84 2.31
N GLU A 64 -15.89 19.98 3.60
CA GLU A 64 -16.85 20.47 4.62
C GLU A 64 -16.61 21.92 5.07
N ARG A 65 -15.72 22.66 4.39
CA ARG A 65 -15.56 24.10 4.60
C ARG A 65 -15.92 24.91 3.35
N GLU A 66 -17.22 25.13 3.16
CA GLU A 66 -17.69 26.34 2.47
C GLU A 66 -18.71 27.11 3.34
N PRO A 67 -18.72 28.45 3.26
CA PRO A 67 -19.26 29.39 4.26
C PRO A 67 -20.77 29.65 4.21
#